data_AF-A0A0R2QAN7-F1
#
_entry.id   AF-A0A0R2QAN7-F1
#
_cell.length_a   1.000
_cell.length_b   1.000
_cell.length_c   1.000
_cell.angle_alpha   90.00
_cell.angle_beta   90.00
_cell.angle_gamma   90.00
#
_symmetry.space_group_name_H-M   'P 1'
#
loop_
_entity.id
_entity.type
_entity.pdbx_description
1 polymer ?
#
loop_
_entity_poly.entity_id
_entity_poly.type
_entity_poly.pdbx_seq_one_letter_code
_entity_poly.pdbx_strand_id
1 'polypeptide(L)'
;MGRRFGGKFLSARWLRNCRRNWHCREGELDIVAVLREAQVKTIVVVEVRARASNYFGSALESVTPVKQKKLRIATKKFLASQTISYSAVRFDVASVMGVKVEIVRDAF
;
A
#
# COMPACT_ATOMS: atom_id res chain seq x y z
N MET A 1 -18.06 4.89 -7.14
CA MET A 1 -17.51 3.72 -7.86
C MET A 1 -16.16 3.36 -7.24
N GLY A 2 -16.13 2.44 -6.26
CA GLY A 2 -14.90 2.03 -5.58
C GLY A 2 -13.97 1.30 -6.55
N ARG A 3 -12.76 1.81 -6.76
CA ARG A 3 -11.83 1.24 -7.73
C ARG A 3 -11.28 -0.09 -7.18
N ARG A 4 -11.89 -1.20 -7.60
CA ARG A 4 -11.30 -2.55 -7.50
C ARG A 4 -10.11 -2.61 -8.46
N PHE A 5 -8.92 -2.31 -7.97
CA PHE A 5 -7.70 -2.57 -8.72
C PHE A 5 -7.39 -4.07 -8.66
N GLY A 6 -7.62 -4.76 -9.77
CA GLY A 6 -7.22 -6.15 -9.92
C GLY A 6 -5.70 -6.24 -9.79
N GLY A 7 -5.21 -6.91 -8.75
CA GLY A 7 -3.79 -7.00 -8.39
C GLY A 7 -2.84 -7.65 -9.40
N LYS A 8 -3.18 -7.70 -10.70
CA LYS A 8 -2.38 -8.29 -11.78
C LYS A 8 -1.05 -7.57 -12.04
N PHE A 9 -0.82 -6.41 -11.43
CA PHE A 9 0.43 -5.63 -11.57
C PHE A 9 1.43 -5.83 -10.42
N LEU A 10 1.08 -6.60 -9.39
CA LEU A 10 2.02 -6.98 -8.34
C LEU A 10 2.84 -8.17 -8.83
N SER A 11 4.16 -8.12 -8.65
CA SER A 11 5.01 -9.27 -8.99
C SER A 11 4.56 -10.53 -8.20
N ALA A 12 4.83 -11.71 -8.76
CA ALA A 12 4.46 -13.00 -8.15
C ALA A 12 4.90 -13.12 -6.67
N ARG A 13 6.01 -12.47 -6.30
CA ARG A 13 6.54 -12.43 -4.93
C ARG A 13 5.64 -11.66 -3.95
N TRP A 14 4.97 -10.61 -4.41
CA TRP A 14 4.00 -9.85 -3.61
C TRP A 14 2.65 -10.55 -3.57
N LEU A 15 2.24 -11.18 -4.68
CA LEU A 15 0.96 -11.86 -4.82
C LEU A 15 0.77 -13.04 -3.85
N ARG A 16 1.85 -13.73 -3.45
CA ARG A 16 1.77 -14.88 -2.54
C ARG A 16 1.45 -14.52 -1.09
N ASN A 17 1.81 -13.31 -0.63
CA ASN A 17 1.72 -12.91 0.79
C ASN A 17 1.13 -11.52 0.98
N CYS A 18 0.17 -11.12 0.14
CA CYS A 18 -0.52 -9.84 0.27
C CYS A 18 -1.99 -9.98 0.66
N ARG A 19 -2.46 -9.12 1.56
CA ARG A 19 -3.87 -8.79 1.70
C ARG A 19 -4.19 -7.58 0.82
N ARG A 20 -5.37 -7.60 0.21
CA ARG A 20 -5.89 -6.51 -0.63
C ARG A 20 -7.19 -6.00 -0.05
N ASN A 21 -7.45 -4.70 -0.22
CA ASN A 21 -8.67 -4.05 0.21
C ASN A 21 -8.99 -4.40 1.68
N TRP A 22 -8.03 -4.19 2.57
CA TRP A 22 -8.23 -4.41 4.00
C TRP A 22 -8.92 -3.18 4.60
N HIS A 23 -10.02 -3.39 5.30
CA HIS A 23 -10.82 -2.30 5.86
C HIS A 23 -10.90 -2.42 7.38
N CYS A 24 -10.89 -1.28 8.06
CA CYS A 24 -11.27 -1.13 9.45
C CYS A 24 -12.11 0.13 9.64
N ARG A 25 -12.61 0.35 10.86
CA ARG A 25 -13.45 1.52 11.19
C ARG A 25 -12.74 2.85 10.89
N GLU A 26 -11.43 2.91 11.10
CA GLU A 26 -10.62 4.12 10.96
C GLU A 26 -10.07 4.36 9.55
N GLY A 27 -10.19 3.40 8.62
CA GLY A 27 -9.71 3.56 7.26
C GLY A 27 -9.55 2.26 6.47
N GLU A 28 -8.91 2.37 5.32
CA GLU A 28 -8.64 1.25 4.40
C GLU A 28 -7.15 1.21 4.04
N LEU A 29 -6.67 0.00 3.76
CA LEU A 29 -5.34 -0.28 3.21
C LEU A 29 -5.55 -1.02 1.89
N ASP A 30 -5.13 -0.41 0.77
CA ASP A 30 -5.31 -1.01 -0.55
C ASP A 30 -4.57 -2.33 -0.67
N ILE A 31 -3.29 -2.36 -0.28
CA ILE A 31 -2.46 -3.56 -0.27
C ILE A 31 -1.61 -3.56 1.01
N VAL A 32 -1.53 -4.72 1.66
CA VAL A 32 -0.61 -4.98 2.76
C VAL A 32 0.16 -6.25 2.45
N ALA A 33 1.49 -6.18 2.40
CA ALA A 33 2.35 -7.32 2.10
C ALA A 33 3.43 -7.49 3.16
N VAL A 34 3.89 -8.73 3.34
CA VAL A 34 5.05 -9.05 4.17
C VAL A 34 6.28 -9.22 3.28
N LEU A 35 7.26 -8.34 3.45
CA LEU A 35 8.58 -8.45 2.84
C LEU A 35 9.55 -9.07 3.85
N ARG A 36 10.28 -10.09 3.42
CA ARG A 36 11.31 -10.75 4.23
C ARG A 36 12.65 -10.53 3.56
N GLU A 37 13.53 -9.82 4.24
CA GLU A 37 14.89 -9.53 3.79
C GLU A 37 15.84 -9.91 4.92
N ALA A 38 16.70 -10.91 4.68
CA ALA A 38 17.49 -11.55 5.72
C ALA A 38 16.63 -11.93 6.95
N GLN A 39 16.93 -11.39 8.13
CA GLN A 39 16.20 -11.65 9.39
C GLN A 39 15.09 -10.63 9.68
N VAL A 40 14.86 -9.65 8.78
CA VAL A 40 13.91 -8.55 8.98
C VAL A 40 12.58 -8.89 8.31
N LYS A 41 11.48 -8.79 9.07
CA LYS A 41 10.11 -8.89 8.55
C LYS A 41 9.50 -7.50 8.49
N THR A 42 9.31 -6.99 7.29
CA THR A 42 8.76 -5.65 7.03
C THR A 42 7.33 -5.76 6.55
N ILE A 43 6.41 -5.03 7.19
CA ILE A 43 5.10 -4.77 6.61
C ILE A 43 5.25 -3.65 5.58
N VAL A 44 4.82 -3.93 4.36
CA VAL A 44 4.73 -2.91 3.32
C VAL A 44 3.26 -2.65 3.01
N VAL A 45 2.86 -1.41 3.25
CA VAL A 45 1.54 -0.89 2.90
C VAL A 45 1.67 -0.15 1.59
N VAL A 46 0.88 -0.51 0.59
CA VAL A 46 0.90 0.16 -0.72
C VAL A 46 -0.44 0.83 -0.96
N GLU A 47 -0.43 2.15 -1.09
CA GLU A 47 -1.58 2.92 -1.57
C GLU A 47 -1.57 2.93 -3.11
N VAL A 48 -2.70 2.60 -3.73
CA VAL A 48 -2.82 2.48 -5.20
C VAL A 48 -3.61 3.65 -5.77
N ARG A 49 -2.96 4.41 -6.65
CA ARG A 49 -3.55 5.56 -7.34
C ARG A 49 -3.68 5.26 -8.83
N ALA A 50 -4.91 5.26 -9.34
CA ALA A 50 -5.12 5.36 -10.79
C ALA A 50 -4.84 6.77 -11.27
N ARG A 51 -4.03 6.87 -12.32
CA ARG A 51 -3.91 8.08 -13.12
C ARG A 51 -4.81 7.99 -14.34
N ALA A 52 -5.60 9.05 -14.55
CA ALA A 52 -6.38 9.23 -15.77
C ALA A 52 -5.56 9.93 -16.88
N SER A 53 -4.51 10.66 -16.52
CA SER A 53 -3.63 11.39 -17.44
C SER A 53 -2.30 11.73 -16.76
N ASN A 54 -1.27 12.04 -17.55
CA ASN A 54 0.06 12.46 -17.06
C ASN A 54 0.10 13.92 -16.56
N TYR A 55 -1.01 14.66 -16.69
CA TYR A 55 -1.07 16.12 -16.44
C TYR A 55 -1.40 16.53 -15.00
N PHE A 56 -1.74 15.59 -14.11
CA PHE A 56 -2.03 15.88 -12.70
C PHE A 56 -0.90 15.34 -11.82
N GLY A 57 -0.58 16.09 -10.75
CA GLY A 57 0.62 15.99 -9.89
C GLY A 57 1.12 14.60 -9.49
N SER A 58 2.29 14.57 -8.86
CA SER A 58 2.97 13.31 -8.56
C SER A 58 2.11 12.38 -7.70
N ALA A 59 2.37 11.06 -7.79
CA ALA A 59 1.61 10.08 -7.03
C ALA A 59 1.75 10.30 -5.51
N LEU A 60 2.88 10.88 -5.10
CA LEU A 60 3.14 11.32 -3.73
C LEU A 60 2.26 12.50 -3.31
N GLU A 61 2.09 13.52 -4.16
CA GLU A 61 1.22 14.67 -3.87
C GLU A 61 -0.25 14.26 -3.68
N SER A 62 -0.66 13.16 -4.33
CA SER A 62 -1.97 12.55 -4.13
C SER A 62 -2.15 11.94 -2.73
N VAL A 63 -1.08 11.65 -1.99
CA VAL A 63 -1.13 11.11 -0.62
C VAL A 63 -0.88 12.24 0.38
N THR A 64 -1.91 13.07 0.53
CA THR A 64 -1.90 14.22 1.43
C THR A 64 -1.57 13.84 2.89
N PRO A 65 -1.09 14.76 3.73
CA PRO A 65 -0.79 14.48 5.13
C PRO A 65 -1.98 13.87 5.91
N VAL A 66 -3.20 14.31 5.59
CA VAL A 66 -4.43 13.73 6.15
C VAL A 66 -4.58 12.26 5.76
N LYS A 67 -4.30 11.92 4.50
CA LYS A 67 -4.36 10.54 4.04
C LYS A 67 -3.24 9.68 4.65
N GLN A 68 -2.01 10.20 4.74
CA GLN A 68 -0.91 9.51 5.43
C GLN A 68 -1.27 9.19 6.89
N LYS A 69 -1.88 10.14 7.61
CA LYS A 69 -2.34 9.92 8.98
C LYS A 69 -3.36 8.78 9.07
N LYS A 70 -4.34 8.73 8.16
CA LYS A 70 -5.32 7.63 8.09
C LYS A 70 -4.65 6.28 7.80
N LEU A 71 -3.73 6.23 6.85
CA LEU A 71 -2.97 5.02 6.52
C LEU A 71 -2.14 4.53 7.72
N ARG A 72 -1.46 5.43 8.44
CA ARG A 72 -0.72 5.06 9.66
C ARG A 72 -1.63 4.51 10.75
N ILE A 73 -2.81 5.10 10.96
CA ILE A 73 -3.80 4.60 11.94
C ILE A 73 -4.33 3.22 11.53
N ALA A 74 -4.76 3.05 10.29
CA ALA A 74 -5.24 1.78 9.76
C ALA A 74 -4.15 0.70 9.85
N THR A 75 -2.89 1.05 9.59
CA THR A 75 -1.75 0.13 9.71
C THR A 75 -1.53 -0.31 11.16
N LYS A 76 -1.66 0.59 12.15
CA LYS A 76 -1.61 0.20 13.56
C LYS A 76 -2.72 -0.79 13.91
N LYS A 77 -3.93 -0.60 13.40
CA LYS A 77 -5.05 -1.55 13.58
C LYS A 77 -4.78 -2.89 12.90
N PHE A 78 -4.23 -2.86 11.69
CA PHE A 78 -3.81 -4.08 11.00
C PHE A 78 -2.79 -4.86 11.84
N LEU A 79 -1.72 -4.20 12.30
CA LEU A 79 -0.67 -4.82 13.12
C LEU A 79 -1.22 -5.41 14.42
N ALA A 80 -2.11 -4.68 15.12
CA ALA A 80 -2.75 -5.17 16.35
C ALA A 80 -3.62 -6.42 16.14
N SER A 81 -4.07 -6.69 14.90
CA SER A 81 -4.82 -7.90 14.54
C SER A 81 -3.93 -9.09 14.14
N GLN A 82 -2.60 -8.92 14.08
CA GLN A 82 -1.67 -9.99 13.73
C GLN A 82 -1.12 -10.67 14.98
N THR A 83 -0.92 -11.99 14.90
CA THR A 83 -0.27 -12.78 15.96
C THR A 83 1.26 -12.74 15.89
N ILE A 84 1.81 -12.24 14.77
CA ILE A 84 3.26 -12.14 14.55
C ILE A 84 3.72 -10.69 14.65
N SER A 85 4.90 -10.51 15.22
CA SER A 85 5.58 -9.21 15.26
C SER A 85 6.36 -8.94 13.96
N TYR A 86 6.43 -7.67 13.60
CA TYR A 86 7.16 -7.16 12.44
C TYR A 86 8.20 -6.15 12.90
N SER A 87 9.36 -6.16 12.28
CA SER A 87 10.52 -5.34 12.65
C SER A 87 10.46 -3.94 12.06
N ALA A 88 9.72 -3.76 10.96
CA ALA A 88 9.61 -2.49 10.26
C ALA A 88 8.26 -2.35 9.56
N VAL A 89 7.88 -1.10 9.31
CA VAL A 89 6.73 -0.72 8.49
C VAL A 89 7.21 0.24 7.41
N ARG A 90 6.81 0.01 6.17
CA ARG A 90 7.11 0.87 5.01
C ARG A 90 5.82 1.24 4.30
N PHE A 91 5.69 2.49 3.87
CA PHE A 91 4.58 2.95 3.06
C PHE A 91 5.06 3.23 1.64
N ASP A 92 4.53 2.49 0.67
CA ASP A 92 4.80 2.66 -0.75
C ASP A 92 3.57 3.29 -1.43
N VAL A 93 3.78 3.98 -2.55
CA VAL A 93 2.69 4.49 -3.40
C VAL A 93 2.85 3.93 -4.80
N ALA A 94 1.82 3.24 -5.29
CA ALA A 94 1.76 2.72 -6.64
C ALA A 94 0.88 3.62 -7.51
N SER A 95 1.45 4.14 -8.60
CA SER A 95 0.73 4.82 -9.66
C SER A 95 0.44 3.86 -10.80
N VAL A 96 -0.82 3.73 -11.19
CA VAL A 96 -1.28 2.82 -12.25
C VAL A 96 -1.84 3.65 -13.41
N MET A 97 -1.28 3.45 -14.60
CA MET A 97 -1.76 4.05 -15.85
C MET A 97 -1.84 2.98 -16.93
N GLY A 98 -3.06 2.52 -17.25
CA GLY A 98 -3.26 1.36 -18.12
C GLY A 98 -2.58 0.12 -17.54
N VAL A 99 -1.59 -0.42 -18.27
CA VAL A 99 -0.76 -1.56 -17.82
C VAL A 99 0.54 -1.14 -17.13
N LYS A 100 0.91 0.15 -17.19
CA LYS A 100 2.14 0.66 -16.59
C LYS A 100 1.91 0.89 -15.09
N VAL A 101 2.84 0.39 -14.28
CA VAL A 101 2.86 0.63 -12.84
C VAL A 101 4.21 1.20 -12.41
N GLU A 102 4.15 2.31 -11.70
CA GLU A 102 5.32 2.96 -11.11
C GLU A 102 5.14 2.95 -9.58
N ILE A 103 6.12 2.45 -8.86
CA ILE A 103 6.08 2.36 -7.39
C ILE A 103 7.13 3.30 -6.83
N VAL A 104 6.69 4.25 -6.01
CA VAL A 104 7.57 5.00 -5.13
C VAL A 104 7.63 4.26 -3.80
N ARG A 105 8.83 3.79 -3.46
CA ARG A 105 9.08 3.09 -2.19
C ARG A 105 9.36 4.10 -1.09
N ASP A 106 9.00 3.76 0.14
CA ASP A 106 9.27 4.59 1.32
C ASP A 106 8.80 6.04 1.14
N ALA A 107 7.56 6.17 0.68
CA ALA A 107 6.95 7.41 0.26
C ALA A 107 6.73 8.39 1.43
N PHE A 108 6.50 7.89 2.66
CA PHE A 108 6.26 8.67 3.87
C PHE A 108 6.25 7.82 5.16
#